data_AF-A0A6G1GNW7-F1
#
_entry.id   AF-A0A6G1GNW7-F1
#
_cell.length_a   1.000
_cell.length_b   1.000
_cell.length_c   1.000
_cell.angle_alpha   90.00
_cell.angle_beta   90.00
_cell.angle_gamma   90.00
#
_symmetry.space_group_name_H-M   'P 1'
#
loop_
_entity.id
_entity.type
_entity.pdbx_description
1 polymer ?
#
loop_
_entity_poly.entity_id
_entity_poly.type
_entity_poly.pdbx_seq_one_letter_code
_entity_poly.pdbx_strand_id
1 'polypeptide(L)'
;MALPSENLLHDSATPDFRFESGGRVIGPIQTKGSVKSNKRAMAPGRLECDVPDCQDSAKDLTFRSQYELNRHKENQHSSADAPKYPCLASGCDRKGPKAFPRVDKMRDHVRTVHIPRNDSFRCPLPGCVGVEVPLSLFFVHKHQHYRRGWNWPMPLTHAAQRFCPLPNCKKICKSPGALQSHLKSSHSPIERVNEQTAVAEAGYDAASCDTVCPACPFTVSDHGAFASHMTEQHLVVDSGHYFAWQEACPKGSNDAGSLPWEVWSRNVPAAEPPVCPVCYYCPDTSSRDYSGRVKLTHHISMLRPSSEIYPHREAILKLWPDFGGSGSGWKAPHPVFDDLRPAEGRVVEQEE
;
A
#
# COMPACT_ATOMS: atom_id res chain seq x y z
N MET A 1 -24.72 -2.91 60.36
CA MET A 1 -25.29 -1.76 59.63
C MET A 1 -25.89 -2.30 58.35
N ALA A 2 -27.21 -2.40 58.28
CA ALA A 2 -27.95 -2.97 57.17
C ALA A 2 -28.38 -1.85 56.21
N LEU A 3 -28.17 -2.05 54.90
CA LEU A 3 -28.60 -1.14 53.85
C LEU A 3 -30.05 -1.45 53.44
N PRO A 4 -30.86 -0.44 53.09
CA PRO A 4 -32.26 -0.65 52.71
C PRO A 4 -32.36 -1.11 51.25
N SER A 5 -33.27 -2.05 51.03
CA SER A 5 -33.65 -2.60 49.73
C SER A 5 -34.82 -1.80 49.18
N GLU A 6 -34.58 -0.94 48.18
CA GLU A 6 -35.64 -0.21 47.49
C GLU A 6 -36.17 -1.02 46.31
N ASN A 7 -37.43 -1.47 46.44
CA ASN A 7 -38.25 -2.03 45.38
C ASN A 7 -38.75 -0.89 44.47
N LEU A 8 -38.15 -0.74 43.29
CA LEU A 8 -38.68 0.08 42.21
C LEU A 8 -39.48 -0.81 41.26
N LEU A 9 -40.80 -0.80 41.44
CA LEU A 9 -41.76 -1.28 40.45
C LEU A 9 -41.83 -0.27 39.31
N HIS A 10 -41.10 -0.55 38.22
CA HIS A 10 -41.22 0.18 36.96
C HIS A 10 -42.27 -0.49 36.08
N ASP A 11 -43.50 -0.01 36.19
CA ASP A 11 -44.59 -0.31 35.27
C ASP A 11 -44.45 0.64 34.07
N SER A 12 -43.84 0.16 32.98
CA SER A 12 -43.75 0.89 31.73
C SER A 12 -44.31 0.03 30.61
N ALA A 13 -45.52 0.37 30.21
CA ALA A 13 -46.19 -0.17 29.04
C ALA A 13 -45.28 0.00 27.81
N THR A 14 -44.71 -1.10 27.35
CA THR A 14 -43.98 -1.14 26.09
C THR A 14 -44.97 -0.89 24.95
N PRO A 15 -44.79 0.14 24.11
CA PRO A 15 -45.60 0.30 22.91
C PRO A 15 -45.40 -0.92 22.01
N ASP A 16 -46.52 -1.52 21.61
CA ASP A 16 -46.59 -2.70 20.75
C ASP A 16 -46.01 -2.37 19.37
N PHE A 17 -44.71 -2.59 19.21
CA PHE A 17 -43.98 -2.28 17.99
C PHE A 17 -44.27 -3.37 16.95
N ARG A 18 -45.28 -3.13 16.11
CA ARG A 18 -45.64 -4.02 15.01
C ARG A 18 -44.81 -3.68 13.78
N PHE A 19 -43.90 -4.58 13.40
CA PHE A 19 -43.12 -4.46 12.17
C PHE A 19 -44.02 -4.76 10.97
N GLU A 20 -44.54 -3.73 10.31
CA GLU A 20 -45.19 -3.86 9.00
C GLU A 20 -44.12 -3.99 7.93
N SER A 21 -43.82 -5.23 7.51
CA SER A 21 -42.92 -5.45 6.37
C SER A 21 -43.59 -4.95 5.09
N GLY A 22 -43.27 -3.72 4.69
CA GLY A 22 -43.63 -3.14 3.39
C GLY A 22 -42.86 -3.77 2.23
N GLY A 23 -42.83 -5.11 2.17
CA GLY A 23 -42.20 -5.87 1.11
C GLY A 23 -42.91 -5.59 -0.21
N ARG A 24 -42.42 -4.62 -0.98
CA ARG A 24 -42.78 -4.47 -2.39
C ARG A 24 -42.27 -5.71 -3.11
N VAL A 25 -43.19 -6.49 -3.64
CA VAL A 25 -42.90 -7.54 -4.62
C VAL A 25 -42.23 -6.86 -5.81
N ILE A 26 -40.90 -6.97 -5.90
CA ILE A 26 -40.17 -6.63 -7.12
C ILE A 26 -40.64 -7.65 -8.14
N GLY A 27 -41.39 -7.19 -9.14
CA GLY A 27 -41.82 -8.03 -10.25
C GLY A 27 -40.64 -8.77 -10.88
N PRO A 28 -40.89 -9.88 -11.57
CA PRO A 28 -39.83 -10.72 -12.13
C PRO A 28 -38.83 -9.85 -12.88
N ILE A 29 -37.55 -9.93 -12.45
CA ILE A 29 -36.44 -9.26 -13.11
C ILE A 29 -36.51 -9.68 -14.57
N GLN A 30 -36.91 -8.77 -15.45
CA GLN A 30 -36.80 -8.98 -16.88
C GLN A 30 -35.31 -9.13 -17.17
N THR A 31 -34.85 -10.37 -17.25
CA THR A 31 -33.53 -10.70 -17.76
C THR A 31 -33.48 -10.11 -19.16
N LYS A 32 -32.80 -8.97 -19.31
CA LYS A 32 -32.53 -8.35 -20.60
C LYS A 32 -32.10 -9.47 -21.53
N GLY A 33 -32.95 -9.77 -22.52
CA GLY A 33 -32.74 -10.86 -23.45
C GLY A 33 -31.31 -10.77 -23.95
N SER A 34 -30.57 -11.86 -23.77
CA SER A 34 -29.25 -12.04 -24.39
C SER A 34 -29.41 -11.65 -25.85
N VAL A 35 -28.90 -10.46 -26.19
CA VAL A 35 -28.86 -9.99 -27.57
C VAL A 35 -27.98 -10.99 -28.26
N LYS A 36 -28.61 -11.94 -28.97
CA LYS A 36 -27.94 -12.87 -29.88
C LYS A 36 -27.04 -11.99 -30.73
N SER A 37 -25.74 -12.02 -30.45
CA SER A 37 -24.78 -11.25 -31.22
C SER A 37 -24.90 -11.76 -32.65
N ASN A 38 -25.55 -10.97 -33.50
CA ASN A 38 -25.63 -11.25 -34.93
C ASN A 38 -24.21 -11.57 -35.39
N LYS A 39 -24.07 -12.72 -36.08
CA LYS A 39 -22.87 -13.14 -36.78
C LYS A 39 -22.35 -11.93 -37.55
N ARG A 40 -21.37 -11.21 -36.98
CA ARG A 40 -20.65 -10.18 -37.69
C ARG A 40 -19.96 -10.91 -38.83
N ALA A 41 -20.33 -10.56 -40.05
CA ALA A 41 -19.58 -10.91 -41.25
C ALA A 41 -18.09 -10.72 -40.94
N MET A 42 -17.27 -11.71 -41.31
CA MET A 42 -15.84 -11.72 -41.02
C MET A 42 -15.22 -10.43 -41.54
N ALA A 43 -14.85 -9.54 -40.63
CA ALA A 43 -14.18 -8.31 -40.99
C ALA A 43 -12.86 -8.68 -41.67
N PRO A 44 -12.59 -8.16 -42.88
CA PRO A 44 -11.32 -8.37 -43.56
C PRO A 44 -10.20 -7.74 -42.73
N GLY A 45 -9.10 -8.47 -42.51
CA GLY A 45 -7.94 -8.00 -41.75
C GLY A 45 -7.64 -8.76 -40.46
N ARG A 46 -7.85 -10.08 -40.45
CA ARG A 46 -7.31 -10.96 -39.40
C ARG A 46 -5.78 -11.00 -39.53
N LEU A 47 -5.09 -10.75 -38.42
CA LEU A 47 -3.64 -10.72 -38.39
C LEU A 47 -3.10 -12.10 -38.01
N GLU A 48 -2.03 -12.54 -38.66
CA GLU A 48 -1.41 -13.85 -38.44
C GLU A 48 0.02 -13.68 -37.94
N CYS A 49 0.52 -14.70 -37.25
CA CYS A 49 1.92 -14.73 -36.86
C CYS A 49 2.80 -15.17 -38.04
N ASP A 50 3.79 -14.36 -38.37
CA ASP A 50 4.75 -14.56 -39.47
C ASP A 50 5.96 -15.43 -39.08
N VAL A 51 6.07 -15.85 -37.82
CA VAL A 51 7.16 -16.69 -37.34
C VAL A 51 6.99 -18.12 -37.86
N PRO A 52 7.99 -18.66 -38.60
CA PRO A 52 7.94 -20.03 -39.10
C PRO A 52 7.72 -21.03 -37.95
N ASP A 53 6.95 -22.09 -38.21
CA ASP A 53 6.67 -23.18 -37.26
C ASP A 53 5.96 -22.77 -35.96
N CYS A 54 5.35 -21.58 -35.92
CA CYS A 54 4.47 -21.22 -34.82
C CYS A 54 3.28 -22.19 -34.73
N GLN A 55 3.18 -22.96 -33.64
CA GLN A 55 2.06 -23.89 -33.46
C GLN A 55 0.68 -23.21 -33.46
N ASP A 56 0.62 -21.92 -33.13
CA ASP A 56 -0.62 -21.16 -33.17
C ASP A 56 -0.97 -20.71 -34.60
N SER A 57 0.01 -20.41 -35.48
CA SER A 57 -0.31 -20.12 -36.88
C SER A 57 -0.86 -21.34 -37.61
N ALA A 58 -0.46 -22.55 -37.20
CA ALA A 58 -1.01 -23.81 -37.71
C ALA A 58 -2.45 -24.11 -37.26
N LYS A 59 -2.99 -23.39 -36.26
CA LYS A 59 -4.34 -23.60 -35.70
C LYS A 59 -5.39 -22.58 -36.18
N ASP A 60 -5.11 -21.86 -37.27
CA ASP A 60 -5.92 -20.72 -37.73
C ASP A 60 -6.16 -19.65 -36.64
N LEU A 61 -5.23 -19.53 -35.67
CA LEU A 61 -5.30 -18.48 -34.63
C LEU A 61 -4.97 -17.14 -35.27
N THR A 62 -6.04 -16.52 -35.74
CA THR A 62 -6.06 -15.17 -36.25
C THR A 62 -6.32 -14.19 -35.12
N PHE A 63 -5.43 -13.21 -34.98
CA PHE A 63 -5.52 -12.19 -33.95
C PHE A 63 -6.52 -11.10 -34.35
N ARG A 64 -7.28 -10.59 -33.38
CA ARG A 64 -8.28 -9.54 -33.63
C ARG A 64 -7.66 -8.15 -33.72
N SER A 65 -6.42 -8.00 -33.23
CA SER A 65 -5.71 -6.73 -33.18
C SER A 65 -4.20 -6.92 -33.23
N GLN A 66 -3.49 -5.87 -33.69
CA GLN A 66 -2.02 -5.86 -33.70
C GLN A 66 -1.43 -6.03 -32.30
N TYR A 67 -2.12 -5.55 -31.27
CA TYR A 67 -1.71 -5.72 -29.88
C TYR A 67 -1.67 -7.19 -29.45
N GLU A 68 -2.70 -7.98 -29.80
CA GLU A 68 -2.73 -9.41 -29.48
C GLU A 68 -1.65 -10.18 -30.23
N LEU A 69 -1.41 -9.85 -31.51
CA LEU A 69 -0.33 -10.43 -32.30
C LEU A 69 1.05 -10.09 -31.71
N ASN A 70 1.31 -8.82 -31.40
CA ASN A 70 2.57 -8.39 -30.79
C ASN A 70 2.79 -9.09 -29.45
N ARG A 71 1.74 -9.22 -28.62
CA ARG A 71 1.79 -9.95 -27.36
C ARG A 71 2.05 -11.44 -27.58
N HIS A 72 1.47 -12.06 -28.61
CA HIS A 72 1.77 -13.45 -28.96
C HIS A 72 3.24 -13.61 -29.36
N LYS A 73 3.75 -12.75 -30.26
CA LYS A 73 5.16 -12.73 -30.65
C LYS A 73 6.10 -12.53 -29.46
N GLU A 74 5.74 -11.65 -28.52
CA GLU A 74 6.54 -11.42 -27.31
C GLU A 74 6.60 -12.65 -26.39
N ASN A 75 5.49 -13.39 -26.27
CA ASN A 75 5.40 -14.53 -25.34
C ASN A 75 5.94 -15.83 -25.93
N GLN A 76 5.73 -16.07 -27.22
CA GLN A 76 6.00 -17.36 -27.87
C GLN A 76 7.28 -17.33 -28.71
N HIS A 77 7.65 -16.18 -29.27
CA HIS A 77 8.66 -16.09 -30.32
C HIS A 77 9.83 -15.17 -30.01
N SER A 78 9.81 -14.45 -28.89
CA SER A 78 10.99 -13.71 -28.46
C SER A 78 12.05 -14.70 -27.99
N SER A 79 12.87 -15.14 -28.95
CA SER A 79 13.98 -16.09 -28.83
C SER A 79 15.11 -15.52 -27.96
N ALA A 80 14.93 -15.59 -26.64
CA ALA A 80 15.97 -15.57 -25.60
C ALA A 80 15.37 -16.12 -24.29
N ASP A 81 15.52 -17.42 -24.10
CA ASP A 81 14.83 -18.39 -23.22
C ASP A 81 14.86 -18.19 -21.69
N ALA A 82 14.87 -16.97 -21.17
CA ALA A 82 14.66 -16.73 -19.74
C ALA A 82 13.27 -16.14 -19.52
N PRO A 83 12.36 -16.81 -18.79
CA PRO A 83 11.15 -16.15 -18.37
C PRO A 83 11.54 -14.95 -17.50
N LYS A 84 11.12 -13.78 -17.97
CA LYS A 84 11.74 -12.49 -17.62
C LYS A 84 11.43 -12.04 -16.20
N TYR A 85 10.36 -12.57 -15.62
CA TYR A 85 9.80 -12.05 -14.38
C TYR A 85 9.75 -13.17 -13.32
N PRO A 86 10.87 -13.48 -12.64
CA PRO A 86 10.86 -14.43 -11.54
C PRO A 86 10.07 -13.89 -10.35
N CYS A 87 9.41 -14.79 -9.63
CA CYS A 87 8.84 -14.43 -8.33
C CYS A 87 9.97 -14.26 -7.30
N LEU A 88 9.93 -13.15 -6.56
CA LEU A 88 10.94 -12.80 -5.55
C LEU A 88 10.60 -13.30 -4.14
N ALA A 89 9.45 -13.94 -3.96
CA ALA A 89 9.09 -14.55 -2.70
C ALA A 89 10.09 -15.67 -2.34
N SER A 90 10.49 -15.70 -1.07
CA SER A 90 11.29 -16.77 -0.48
C SER A 90 10.56 -18.10 -0.64
N GLY A 91 11.27 -19.15 -1.09
CA GLY A 91 10.69 -20.48 -1.29
C GLY A 91 9.75 -20.66 -2.51
N CYS A 92 9.43 -19.60 -3.27
CA CYS A 92 8.58 -19.75 -4.46
C CYS A 92 9.31 -20.45 -5.62
N ASP A 93 8.63 -21.41 -6.28
CA ASP A 93 9.17 -22.22 -7.37
C ASP A 93 9.06 -21.55 -8.76
N ARG A 94 8.38 -20.42 -8.85
CA ARG A 94 8.19 -19.63 -10.09
C ARG A 94 9.42 -18.78 -10.42
N LYS A 95 10.58 -19.43 -10.55
CA LYS A 95 11.90 -18.85 -10.82
C LYS A 95 12.58 -19.58 -12.00
N GLY A 96 13.64 -18.98 -12.55
CA GLY A 96 14.39 -19.58 -13.67
C GLY A 96 13.47 -19.93 -14.85
N PRO A 97 13.52 -21.15 -15.41
CA PRO A 97 12.64 -21.59 -16.51
C PRO A 97 11.14 -21.58 -16.18
N LYS A 98 10.75 -21.55 -14.89
CA LYS A 98 9.35 -21.46 -14.43
C LYS A 98 8.89 -20.03 -14.13
N ALA A 99 9.75 -19.03 -14.32
CA ALA A 99 9.36 -17.65 -14.12
C ALA A 99 8.25 -17.22 -15.11
N PHE A 100 7.70 -16.03 -14.93
CA PHE A 100 6.59 -15.60 -15.77
C PHE A 100 7.10 -14.98 -17.07
N PRO A 101 6.46 -15.27 -18.22
CA PRO A 101 6.81 -14.61 -19.49
C PRO A 101 6.39 -13.13 -19.48
N ARG A 102 5.40 -12.79 -18.64
CA ARG A 102 4.88 -11.43 -18.50
C ARG A 102 4.78 -10.95 -17.08
N VAL A 103 4.89 -9.65 -16.95
CA VAL A 103 4.89 -8.98 -15.67
C VAL A 103 3.51 -8.96 -15.00
N ASP A 104 2.42 -8.87 -15.76
CA ASP A 104 1.06 -8.90 -15.23
C ASP A 104 0.72 -10.29 -14.64
N LYS A 105 1.24 -11.37 -15.24
CA LYS A 105 1.10 -12.74 -14.71
C LYS A 105 1.88 -12.95 -13.43
N MET A 106 3.10 -12.43 -13.36
CA MET A 106 3.86 -12.42 -12.10
C MET A 106 3.13 -11.63 -11.01
N ARG A 107 2.59 -10.44 -11.34
CA ARG A 107 1.82 -9.63 -10.39
C ARG A 107 0.58 -10.37 -9.89
N ASP A 108 -0.17 -11.01 -10.80
CA ASP A 108 -1.35 -11.77 -10.45
C ASP A 108 -1.02 -12.96 -9.54
N HIS A 109 0.09 -13.65 -9.80
CA HIS A 109 0.60 -14.70 -8.93
C HIS A 109 0.98 -14.19 -7.54
N VAL A 110 1.80 -13.13 -7.45
CA VAL A 110 2.16 -12.51 -6.15
C VAL A 110 0.90 -12.13 -5.38
N ARG A 111 -0.08 -11.56 -6.09
CA ARG A 111 -1.33 -11.13 -5.53
C ARG A 111 -2.20 -12.27 -4.98
N THR A 112 -2.28 -13.38 -5.70
CA THR A 112 -3.20 -14.48 -5.37
C THR A 112 -2.56 -15.53 -4.45
N VAL A 113 -1.24 -15.68 -4.52
CA VAL A 113 -0.50 -16.70 -3.78
C VAL A 113 0.22 -16.12 -2.56
N HIS A 114 0.94 -15.00 -2.74
CA HIS A 114 1.86 -14.49 -1.71
C HIS A 114 1.24 -13.45 -0.77
N ILE A 115 0.33 -12.60 -1.25
CA ILE A 115 -0.37 -11.63 -0.38
C ILE A 115 -1.17 -12.33 0.71
N PRO A 116 -2.00 -13.36 0.43
CA PRO A 116 -2.78 -14.03 1.48
C PRO A 116 -1.92 -14.80 2.48
N ARG A 117 -0.72 -15.24 2.08
CA ARG A 117 0.21 -16.00 2.95
C ARG A 117 1.17 -15.13 3.74
N ASN A 118 1.20 -13.83 3.44
CA ASN A 118 2.20 -12.89 3.95
C ASN A 118 3.65 -13.39 3.76
N ASP A 119 3.93 -13.96 2.59
CA ASP A 119 5.26 -14.53 2.31
C ASP A 119 6.35 -13.44 2.33
N SER A 120 7.55 -13.83 2.74
CA SER A 120 8.73 -12.96 2.75
C SER A 120 9.35 -12.86 1.36
N PHE A 121 10.01 -11.73 1.08
CA PHE A 121 10.61 -11.39 -0.20
C PHE A 121 12.08 -11.03 -0.03
N ARG A 122 12.89 -11.43 -1.03
CA ARG A 122 14.32 -11.14 -1.06
C ARG A 122 14.67 -10.26 -2.26
N CYS A 123 15.56 -9.29 -2.03
CA CYS A 123 16.04 -8.43 -3.11
C CYS A 123 16.96 -9.22 -4.05
N PRO A 124 16.72 -9.19 -5.38
CA PRO A 124 17.55 -9.92 -6.34
C PRO A 124 18.86 -9.18 -6.68
N LEU A 125 19.04 -7.93 -6.23
CA LEU A 125 20.20 -7.13 -6.61
C LEU A 125 21.48 -7.70 -5.95
N PRO A 126 22.54 -8.03 -6.72
CA PRO A 126 23.81 -8.47 -6.15
C PRO A 126 24.38 -7.43 -5.18
N GLY A 127 24.94 -7.89 -4.06
CA GLY A 127 25.49 -7.01 -3.01
C GLY A 127 24.43 -6.30 -2.15
N CYS A 128 23.16 -6.36 -2.53
CA CYS A 128 22.09 -5.95 -1.63
C CYS A 128 21.94 -7.01 -0.55
N VAL A 129 22.47 -6.73 0.65
CA VAL A 129 22.22 -7.52 1.87
C VAL A 129 20.77 -7.28 2.31
N GLY A 130 19.82 -7.69 1.48
CA GLY A 130 18.40 -7.57 1.74
C GLY A 130 18.03 -8.58 2.81
N VAL A 131 17.49 -8.09 3.92
CA VAL A 131 16.74 -8.88 4.89
C VAL A 131 15.54 -9.49 4.16
N GLU A 132 15.23 -10.75 4.42
CA GLU A 132 13.97 -11.33 3.98
C GLU A 132 12.83 -10.62 4.73
N VAL A 133 12.00 -9.88 4.00
CA VAL A 133 10.97 -9.03 4.58
C VAL A 133 9.61 -9.26 3.94
N PRO A 134 8.50 -9.07 4.67
CA PRO A 134 7.15 -9.06 4.11
C PRO A 134 7.03 -8.15 2.89
N LEU A 135 6.10 -8.47 1.98
CA LEU A 135 5.92 -7.76 0.71
C LEU A 135 5.77 -6.24 0.86
N SER A 136 5.05 -5.79 1.90
CA SER A 136 4.85 -4.36 2.21
C SER A 136 6.17 -3.63 2.47
N LEU A 137 7.04 -4.21 3.30
CA LEU A 137 8.36 -3.68 3.61
C LEU A 137 9.32 -3.82 2.42
N PHE A 138 9.18 -4.88 1.64
CA PHE A 138 9.93 -5.07 0.41
C PHE A 138 9.71 -3.93 -0.60
N PHE A 139 8.52 -3.33 -0.64
CA PHE A 139 8.28 -2.16 -1.48
C PHE A 139 9.05 -0.93 -1.03
N VAL A 140 9.13 -0.69 0.29
CA VAL A 140 9.91 0.41 0.84
C VAL A 140 11.38 0.21 0.49
N HIS A 141 11.90 -1.01 0.68
CA HIS A 141 13.24 -1.39 0.27
C HIS A 141 13.48 -1.12 -1.23
N LYS A 142 12.59 -1.60 -2.10
CA LYS A 142 12.68 -1.41 -3.54
C LYS A 142 12.69 0.07 -3.94
N HIS A 143 11.90 0.91 -3.28
CA HIS A 143 11.85 2.34 -3.58
C HIS A 143 13.23 3.01 -3.40
N GLN A 144 14.05 2.53 -2.45
CA GLN A 144 15.40 3.03 -2.24
C GLN A 144 16.34 2.73 -3.43
N HIS A 145 16.19 1.57 -4.08
CA HIS A 145 16.94 1.26 -5.31
C HIS A 145 16.55 2.18 -6.46
N TYR A 146 15.26 2.45 -6.62
CA TYR A 146 14.77 3.33 -7.68
C TYR A 146 15.34 4.75 -7.58
N ARG A 147 15.47 5.28 -6.36
CA ARG A 147 16.13 6.58 -6.10
C ARG A 147 17.60 6.60 -6.50
N ARG A 148 18.26 5.44 -6.56
CA ARG A 148 19.66 5.27 -7.00
C ARG A 148 19.78 4.98 -8.51
N GLY A 149 18.71 5.18 -9.28
CA GLY A 149 18.70 4.94 -10.73
C GLY A 149 18.51 3.48 -11.13
N TRP A 150 18.35 2.57 -10.17
CA TRP A 150 18.07 1.17 -10.46
C TRP A 150 16.58 0.98 -10.79
N ASN A 151 16.29 0.92 -12.09
CA ASN A 151 14.93 0.71 -12.58
C ASN A 151 14.68 -0.77 -12.85
N TRP A 152 14.47 -1.57 -11.80
CA TRP A 152 14.05 -2.96 -11.97
C TRP A 152 12.57 -3.02 -12.36
N PRO A 153 12.19 -3.75 -13.42
CA PRO A 153 10.82 -3.87 -13.90
C PRO A 153 9.97 -4.77 -12.99
N MET A 154 9.82 -4.34 -11.73
CA MET A 154 8.88 -4.88 -10.76
C MET A 154 7.75 -3.87 -10.64
N PRO A 155 6.71 -3.93 -11.48
CA PRO A 155 5.64 -2.95 -11.52
C PRO A 155 4.52 -3.38 -10.58
N LEU A 156 4.90 -4.05 -9.50
CA LEU A 156 4.13 -4.06 -8.28
C LEU A 156 4.22 -2.63 -7.73
N THR A 157 3.21 -1.83 -8.06
CA THR A 157 3.01 -0.55 -7.41
C THR A 157 2.52 -0.83 -5.98
N HIS A 158 2.96 -0.02 -5.02
CA HIS A 158 2.52 -0.05 -3.62
C HIS A 158 1.03 0.29 -3.44
N ALA A 159 0.25 0.34 -4.52
CA ALA A 159 -1.17 0.03 -4.41
C ALA A 159 -1.28 -1.46 -4.06
N ALA A 160 -0.81 -1.84 -2.87
CA ALA A 160 -1.15 -3.05 -2.16
C ALA A 160 -2.66 -3.10 -2.23
N GLN A 161 -3.12 -3.91 -3.17
CA GLN A 161 -4.52 -4.12 -3.41
C GLN A 161 -5.05 -4.67 -2.10
N ARG A 162 -5.90 -3.87 -1.45
CA ARG A 162 -6.45 -4.21 -0.15
C ARG A 162 -7.65 -5.10 -0.41
N PHE A 163 -7.41 -6.40 -0.28
CA PHE A 163 -8.50 -7.36 -0.28
C PHE A 163 -9.38 -7.10 0.94
N CYS A 164 -10.68 -7.25 0.75
CA CYS A 164 -11.56 -7.37 1.90
C CYS A 164 -11.11 -8.59 2.72
N PRO A 165 -10.92 -8.46 4.05
CA PRO A 165 -10.50 -9.57 4.90
C PRO A 165 -11.59 -10.66 5.04
N LEU A 166 -12.83 -10.40 4.66
CA LEU A 166 -13.93 -11.37 4.77
C LEU A 166 -13.84 -12.42 3.63
N PRO A 167 -13.89 -13.74 3.93
CA PRO A 167 -13.51 -14.81 3.00
C PRO A 167 -14.35 -14.89 1.72
N ASN A 168 -15.63 -14.50 1.81
CA ASN A 168 -16.55 -14.52 0.65
C ASN A 168 -16.51 -13.23 -0.17
N CYS A 169 -15.77 -12.21 0.27
CA CYS A 169 -15.73 -10.92 -0.39
C CYS A 169 -14.50 -10.77 -1.29
N LYS A 170 -14.71 -10.78 -2.60
CA LYS A 170 -13.63 -10.60 -3.60
C LYS A 170 -13.31 -9.13 -3.91
N LYS A 171 -13.80 -8.19 -3.09
CA LYS A 171 -13.61 -6.76 -3.34
C LYS A 171 -12.14 -6.39 -3.11
N ILE A 172 -11.60 -5.61 -4.05
CA ILE A 172 -10.28 -5.01 -3.96
C ILE A 172 -10.45 -3.50 -3.80
N CYS A 173 -9.87 -2.94 -2.75
CA CYS A 173 -9.90 -1.52 -2.44
C CYS A 173 -8.59 -0.83 -2.80
N LYS A 174 -8.69 0.38 -3.36
CA LYS A 174 -7.54 1.16 -3.87
C LYS A 174 -6.79 1.90 -2.76
N SER A 175 -7.44 2.18 -1.63
CA SER A 175 -6.87 2.91 -0.48
C SER A 175 -7.37 2.30 0.84
N PRO A 176 -6.69 2.59 1.96
CA PRO A 176 -7.16 2.21 3.30
C PRO A 176 -8.56 2.74 3.60
N GLY A 177 -8.82 4.02 3.33
CA GLY A 177 -10.16 4.61 3.48
C GLY A 177 -11.23 3.91 2.64
N ALA A 178 -10.90 3.49 1.41
CA ALA A 178 -11.85 2.74 0.58
C ALA A 178 -12.13 1.32 1.13
N LEU A 179 -11.16 0.68 1.78
CA LEU A 179 -11.38 -0.59 2.48
C LEU A 179 -12.30 -0.39 3.69
N GLN A 180 -12.04 0.63 4.49
CA GLN A 180 -12.85 0.98 5.65
C GLN A 180 -14.31 1.28 5.26
N SER A 181 -14.53 2.14 4.26
CA SER A 181 -15.88 2.43 3.77
C SER A 181 -16.57 1.19 3.19
N HIS A 182 -15.82 0.30 2.54
CA HIS A 182 -16.34 -0.97 2.06
C HIS A 182 -16.78 -1.89 3.21
N LEU A 183 -15.96 -2.03 4.25
CA LEU A 183 -16.33 -2.80 5.46
C LEU A 183 -17.60 -2.26 6.12
N LYS A 184 -17.72 -0.93 6.23
CA LYS A 184 -18.90 -0.27 6.81
C LYS A 184 -20.17 -0.45 5.97
N SER A 185 -20.06 -0.32 4.65
CA SER A 185 -21.24 -0.25 3.75
C SER A 185 -21.68 -1.58 3.15
N SER A 186 -20.77 -2.54 2.99
CA SER A 186 -21.02 -3.77 2.22
C SER A 186 -21.17 -5.02 3.08
N HIS A 187 -20.88 -4.94 4.38
CA HIS A 187 -20.92 -6.06 5.31
C HIS A 187 -21.70 -5.67 6.55
N SER A 188 -22.49 -6.60 7.08
CA SER A 188 -23.21 -6.39 8.34
C SER A 188 -22.26 -6.39 9.54
N PRO A 189 -22.61 -5.74 10.67
CA PRO A 189 -21.82 -5.82 11.90
C PRO A 189 -21.57 -7.27 12.36
N ILE A 190 -22.57 -8.15 12.21
CA ILE A 190 -22.49 -9.55 12.62
C ILE A 190 -21.44 -10.30 11.78
N GLU A 191 -21.44 -10.14 10.46
CA GLU A 191 -20.43 -10.76 9.58
C GLU A 191 -19.01 -10.32 9.93
N ARG A 192 -18.81 -9.03 10.23
CA ARG A 192 -17.49 -8.52 10.61
C ARG A 192 -17.02 -9.03 11.96
N VAL A 193 -17.91 -9.12 12.94
CA VAL A 193 -17.60 -9.67 14.27
C VAL A 193 -17.29 -11.17 14.19
N ASN A 194 -18.01 -11.92 13.34
CA ASN A 194 -17.70 -13.33 13.09
C ASN A 194 -16.28 -13.51 12.50
N GLU A 195 -15.82 -12.54 11.71
CA GLU A 195 -14.49 -12.50 11.10
C GLU A 195 -13.52 -11.54 11.83
N GLN A 196 -13.71 -11.33 13.14
CA GLN A 196 -13.00 -10.28 13.90
C GLN A 196 -11.48 -10.38 13.79
N THR A 197 -10.92 -11.58 13.75
CA THR A 197 -9.46 -11.79 13.66
C THR A 197 -8.92 -11.24 12.33
N ALA A 198 -9.57 -11.58 11.21
CA ALA A 198 -9.15 -11.10 9.89
C ALA A 198 -9.34 -9.58 9.74
N VAL A 199 -10.40 -9.03 10.34
CA VAL A 199 -10.64 -7.57 10.36
C VAL A 199 -9.60 -6.84 11.22
N ALA A 200 -9.23 -7.41 12.37
CA ALA A 200 -8.20 -6.88 13.25
C ALA A 200 -6.80 -6.95 12.62
N GLU A 201 -6.45 -8.05 11.94
CA GLU A 201 -5.20 -8.18 11.18
C GLU A 201 -5.08 -7.17 10.03
N ALA A 202 -6.22 -6.74 9.47
CA ALA A 202 -6.30 -5.66 8.50
C ALA A 202 -6.18 -4.26 9.13
N GLY A 203 -6.15 -4.16 10.46
CA GLY A 203 -5.96 -2.93 11.25
C GLY A 203 -7.26 -2.19 11.60
N TYR A 204 -8.40 -2.90 11.63
CA TYR A 204 -9.71 -2.31 11.93
C TYR A 204 -10.41 -2.99 13.10
N ASP A 205 -11.21 -2.25 13.83
CA ASP A 205 -12.13 -2.79 14.83
C ASP A 205 -13.33 -3.45 14.14
N ALA A 206 -13.70 -4.67 14.53
CA ALA A 206 -14.72 -5.44 13.84
C ALA A 206 -16.13 -4.82 13.93
N ALA A 207 -16.45 -4.21 15.08
CA ALA A 207 -17.77 -3.63 15.33
C ALA A 207 -17.94 -2.30 14.58
N SER A 208 -17.05 -1.35 14.86
CA SER A 208 -17.10 0.03 14.36
C SER A 208 -16.47 0.21 12.98
N CYS A 209 -15.55 -0.67 12.58
CA CYS A 209 -14.62 -0.47 11.46
C CYS A 209 -13.73 0.76 11.62
N ASP A 210 -13.50 1.24 12.83
CA ASP A 210 -12.54 2.30 13.07
C ASP A 210 -11.12 1.74 13.01
N THR A 211 -10.18 2.59 12.61
CA THR A 211 -8.77 2.21 12.45
C THR A 211 -8.16 2.02 13.82
N VAL A 212 -7.53 0.87 14.06
CA VAL A 212 -6.88 0.55 15.33
C VAL A 212 -5.40 0.90 15.22
N CYS A 213 -4.88 1.66 16.18
CA CYS A 213 -3.45 1.95 16.21
C CYS A 213 -2.65 0.67 16.49
N PRO A 214 -1.63 0.33 15.70
CA PRO A 214 -0.86 -0.88 15.94
C PRO A 214 0.07 -0.78 17.16
N ALA A 215 0.38 0.43 17.63
CA ALA A 215 1.30 0.69 18.74
C ALA A 215 0.59 0.92 20.09
N CYS A 216 -0.73 1.13 20.12
CA CYS A 216 -1.49 1.38 21.35
C CYS A 216 -2.99 1.06 21.15
N PRO A 217 -3.81 0.95 22.21
CA PRO A 217 -5.21 0.53 22.08
C PRO A 217 -6.15 1.62 21.53
N PHE A 218 -5.62 2.75 21.05
CA PHE A 218 -6.43 3.86 20.56
C PHE A 218 -7.06 3.54 19.19
N THR A 219 -8.30 3.98 18.99
CA THR A 219 -9.05 3.82 17.74
C THR A 219 -9.46 5.17 17.18
N VAL A 220 -9.52 5.27 15.84
CA VAL A 220 -9.87 6.51 15.13
C VAL A 220 -10.79 6.24 13.95
N SER A 221 -11.73 7.15 13.73
CA SER A 221 -12.81 6.98 12.74
C SER A 221 -12.35 7.07 11.28
N ASP A 222 -11.22 7.74 11.01
CA ASP A 222 -10.65 7.90 9.68
C ASP A 222 -9.11 7.87 9.66
N HIS A 223 -8.54 7.73 8.46
CA HIS A 223 -7.10 7.55 8.29
C HIS A 223 -6.29 8.85 8.38
N GLY A 224 -6.93 10.02 8.23
CA GLY A 224 -6.31 11.31 8.51
C GLY A 224 -6.10 11.48 10.01
N ALA A 225 -7.13 11.19 10.81
CA ALA A 225 -7.02 11.12 12.27
C ALA A 225 -5.98 10.08 12.73
N PHE A 226 -5.87 8.93 12.04
CA PHE A 226 -4.81 7.95 12.29
C PHE A 226 -3.41 8.53 12.06
N ALA A 227 -3.19 9.22 10.94
CA ALA A 227 -1.90 9.85 10.65
C ALA A 227 -1.53 10.91 11.71
N SER A 228 -2.48 11.75 12.14
CA SER A 228 -2.27 12.71 13.22
C SER A 228 -1.94 12.02 14.53
N HIS A 229 -2.72 11.01 14.94
CA HIS A 229 -2.48 10.23 16.14
C HIS A 229 -1.08 9.58 16.15
N MET A 230 -0.71 8.92 15.05
CA MET A 230 0.63 8.34 14.90
C MET A 230 1.70 9.41 15.04
N THR A 231 1.54 10.55 14.38
CA THR A 231 2.51 11.65 14.44
C THR A 231 2.70 12.13 15.87
N GLU A 232 1.61 12.50 16.53
CA GLU A 232 1.61 13.15 17.84
C GLU A 232 2.02 12.24 19.00
N GLN A 233 1.56 10.99 18.98
CA GLN A 233 1.70 10.09 20.13
C GLN A 233 2.91 9.15 19.99
N HIS A 234 3.30 8.83 18.76
CA HIS A 234 4.21 7.72 18.47
C HIS A 234 5.45 8.12 17.68
N LEU A 235 5.39 9.18 16.87
CA LEU A 235 6.51 9.54 16.00
C LEU A 235 7.30 10.77 16.49
N VAL A 236 6.71 11.67 17.27
CA VAL A 236 7.40 12.89 17.75
C VAL A 236 7.61 12.86 19.26
N VAL A 237 8.78 13.32 19.70
CA VAL A 237 9.13 13.42 21.13
C VAL A 237 8.38 14.58 21.78
N ASP A 238 8.32 15.72 21.08
CA ASP A 238 7.64 16.94 21.51
C ASP A 238 6.77 17.44 20.36
N SER A 239 5.46 17.17 20.45
CA SER A 239 4.51 17.54 19.40
C SER A 239 4.34 19.05 19.27
N GLY A 240 4.37 19.79 20.38
CA GLY A 240 4.29 21.25 20.38
C GLY A 240 5.46 21.88 19.64
N HIS A 241 6.68 21.44 19.95
CA HIS A 241 7.89 21.87 19.26
C HIS A 241 7.85 21.49 17.78
N TYR A 242 7.48 20.24 17.48
CA TYR A 242 7.40 19.75 16.12
C TYR A 242 6.43 20.57 15.25
N PHE A 243 5.21 20.85 15.73
CA PHE A 243 4.23 21.63 14.99
C PHE A 243 4.60 23.11 14.88
N ALA A 244 5.17 23.71 15.93
CA ALA A 244 5.66 25.08 15.88
C ALA A 244 6.77 25.24 14.83
N TRP A 245 7.66 24.24 14.72
CA TRP A 245 8.66 24.19 13.65
C TRP A 245 8.03 24.02 12.27
N GLN A 246 7.01 23.16 12.14
CA GLN A 246 6.27 22.96 10.89
C GLN A 246 5.55 24.23 10.42
N GLU A 247 4.98 24.99 11.34
CA GLU A 247 4.32 26.25 11.05
C GLU A 247 5.31 27.35 10.64
N ALA A 248 6.49 27.40 11.26
CA ALA A 248 7.55 28.36 10.95
C ALA A 248 8.25 28.07 9.60
N CYS A 249 8.19 26.84 9.10
CA CYS A 249 8.82 26.50 7.83
C CYS A 249 7.98 26.97 6.64
N PRO A 250 8.60 27.60 5.62
CA PRO A 250 7.87 28.04 4.43
C PRO A 250 7.14 26.87 3.77
N LYS A 251 5.82 26.91 3.76
CA LYS A 251 5.00 25.98 2.98
C LYS A 251 5.21 26.34 1.51
N GLY A 252 5.98 25.54 0.78
CA GLY A 252 6.02 25.66 -0.67
C GLY A 252 4.62 25.51 -1.26
N SER A 253 4.40 26.07 -2.45
CA SER A 253 3.10 26.04 -3.14
C SER A 253 2.54 24.63 -3.42
N ASN A 254 3.34 23.57 -3.19
CA ASN A 254 2.97 22.16 -3.35
C ASN A 254 2.90 21.37 -2.02
N ASP A 255 3.03 22.02 -0.85
CA ASP A 255 3.31 21.34 0.43
C ASP A 255 2.08 21.03 1.30
N ALA A 256 0.86 21.20 0.79
CA ALA A 256 -0.39 20.89 1.51
C ALA A 256 -0.59 19.40 1.88
N GLY A 257 0.44 18.57 1.74
CA GLY A 257 0.46 17.17 2.13
C GLY A 257 1.87 16.62 2.33
N SER A 258 2.82 17.47 2.72
CA SER A 258 4.16 17.00 3.11
C SER A 258 4.07 16.17 4.38
N LEU A 259 4.80 15.05 4.41
CA LEU A 259 4.74 14.13 5.54
C LEU A 259 5.68 14.59 6.67
N PRO A 260 5.41 14.19 7.93
CA PRO A 260 6.16 14.73 9.06
C PRO A 260 7.68 14.55 9.04
N TRP A 261 8.14 13.47 8.43
CA TRP A 261 9.56 13.07 8.34
C TRP A 261 10.18 13.34 6.95
N GLU A 262 9.42 13.95 6.03
CA GLU A 262 10.01 14.34 4.75
C GLU A 262 11.05 15.42 5.00
N VAL A 263 12.26 15.23 4.47
CA VAL A 263 13.30 16.26 4.56
C VAL A 263 12.78 17.54 3.90
N TRP A 264 12.49 18.55 4.71
CA TRP A 264 12.09 19.88 4.25
C TRP A 264 13.29 20.56 3.59
N SER A 265 13.48 20.23 2.32
CA SER A 265 14.59 20.70 1.48
C SER A 265 14.08 21.42 0.25
N ARG A 266 12.76 21.41 -0.01
CA ARG A 266 12.31 21.64 -1.37
C ARG A 266 12.22 23.09 -1.80
N ASN A 267 12.02 24.06 -0.92
CA ASN A 267 11.73 25.43 -1.36
C ASN A 267 12.19 26.56 -0.42
N VAL A 268 13.03 26.33 0.59
CA VAL A 268 13.51 27.44 1.43
C VAL A 268 14.60 28.19 0.66
N PRO A 269 14.38 29.47 0.27
CA PRO A 269 15.42 30.27 -0.37
C PRO A 269 16.59 30.40 0.62
N ALA A 270 17.81 30.23 0.14
CA ALA A 270 19.02 30.29 0.99
C ALA A 270 19.20 31.62 1.74
N ALA A 271 18.46 32.66 1.35
CA ALA A 271 18.56 34.00 1.92
C ALA A 271 18.07 34.08 3.38
N GLU A 272 17.05 33.30 3.76
CA GLU A 272 16.44 33.39 5.09
C GLU A 272 15.99 31.99 5.56
N PRO A 273 16.90 31.18 6.14
CA PRO A 273 16.52 29.90 6.70
C PRO A 273 15.57 30.10 7.90
N PRO A 274 14.53 29.26 8.05
CA PRO A 274 13.61 29.38 9.18
C PRO A 274 14.36 29.16 10.49
N VAL A 275 14.11 30.03 11.46
CA VAL A 275 14.58 29.86 12.85
C VAL A 275 13.48 29.19 13.64
N CYS A 276 13.82 28.16 14.40
CA CYS A 276 12.83 27.45 15.19
C CYS A 276 12.29 28.35 16.31
N PRO A 277 10.97 28.57 16.41
CA PRO A 277 10.42 29.48 17.42
C PRO A 277 10.52 28.94 18.86
N VAL A 278 10.78 27.64 19.03
CA VAL A 278 10.81 26.99 20.35
C VAL A 278 12.23 26.87 20.90
N CYS A 279 13.18 26.41 20.08
CA CYS A 279 14.56 26.19 20.52
C CYS A 279 15.59 27.11 19.84
N TYR A 280 15.15 28.03 18.97
CA TYR A 280 16.02 28.93 18.20
C TYR A 280 17.05 28.23 17.32
N TYR A 281 16.85 26.95 17.00
CA TYR A 281 17.65 26.25 16.01
C TYR A 281 17.65 27.03 14.69
N CYS A 282 18.86 27.32 14.20
CA CYS A 282 19.09 27.94 12.90
C CYS A 282 19.85 26.94 12.03
N PRO A 283 19.32 26.57 10.84
CA PRO A 283 19.99 25.65 9.93
C PRO A 283 21.37 26.16 9.52
N ASP A 284 22.36 25.26 9.52
CA ASP A 284 23.67 25.55 8.94
C ASP A 284 23.54 25.74 7.42
N THR A 285 23.67 26.98 6.96
CA THR A 285 23.56 27.36 5.55
C THR A 285 24.73 26.87 4.69
N SER A 286 25.81 26.38 5.32
CA SER A 286 26.92 25.72 4.65
C SER A 286 26.60 24.26 4.27
N SER A 287 25.68 23.62 5.00
CA SER A 287 25.23 22.25 4.73
C SER A 287 24.18 22.22 3.62
N ARG A 288 24.67 22.05 2.38
CA ARG A 288 23.84 21.97 1.18
C ARG A 288 23.68 20.55 0.67
N ASP A 289 22.52 20.23 0.12
CA ASP A 289 22.35 19.02 -0.69
C ASP A 289 23.00 19.16 -2.07
N TYR A 290 22.96 18.09 -2.87
CA TYR A 290 23.52 18.07 -4.22
C TYR A 290 22.89 19.10 -5.17
N SER A 291 21.73 19.66 -4.79
CA SER A 291 21.04 20.72 -5.52
C SER A 291 21.33 22.13 -4.97
N GLY A 292 22.27 22.25 -4.02
CA GLY A 292 22.67 23.51 -3.42
C GLY A 292 21.69 24.04 -2.35
N ARG A 293 20.73 23.23 -1.90
CA ARG A 293 19.68 23.64 -0.95
C ARG A 293 20.06 23.30 0.49
N VAL A 294 19.68 24.17 1.42
CA VAL A 294 19.94 23.97 2.86
C VAL A 294 19.13 22.77 3.36
N LYS A 295 19.80 21.80 3.99
CA LYS A 295 19.13 20.65 4.59
C LYS A 295 18.55 21.03 5.96
N LEU A 296 17.23 21.05 6.08
CA LEU A 296 16.56 21.23 7.37
C LEU A 296 16.44 19.88 8.09
N THR A 297 17.41 19.51 8.92
CA THR A 297 17.40 18.23 9.67
C THR A 297 16.82 18.35 11.08
N HIS A 298 16.46 19.56 11.53
CA HIS A 298 15.95 19.79 12.90
C HIS A 298 14.77 18.89 13.25
N HIS A 299 13.79 18.78 12.35
CA HIS A 299 12.62 17.91 12.53
C HIS A 299 12.95 16.44 12.73
N ILE A 300 14.06 15.94 12.15
CA ILE A 300 14.50 14.56 12.33
C ILE A 300 14.92 14.31 13.78
N SER A 301 15.54 15.30 14.42
CA SER A 301 15.95 15.20 15.84
C SER A 301 14.75 15.17 16.80
N MET A 302 13.58 15.65 16.34
CA MET A 302 12.34 15.63 17.11
C MET A 302 11.55 14.32 16.92
N LEU A 303 12.01 13.42 16.04
CA LEU A 303 11.39 12.11 15.88
C LEU A 303 11.77 11.20 17.04
N ARG A 304 10.83 10.37 17.49
CA ARG A 304 11.07 9.35 18.52
C ARG A 304 12.05 8.30 18.01
N PRO A 305 12.81 7.65 18.93
CA PRO A 305 13.63 6.51 18.59
C PRO A 305 12.81 5.44 17.85
N SER A 306 13.40 4.86 16.80
CA SER A 306 12.71 3.91 15.93
C SER A 306 12.28 2.63 16.64
N SER A 307 12.90 2.26 17.77
CA SER A 307 12.70 0.96 18.45
C SER A 307 11.26 0.70 18.89
N GLU A 308 10.50 1.72 19.31
CA GLU A 308 9.10 1.56 19.72
C GLU A 308 8.19 1.26 18.51
N ILE A 309 8.49 1.85 17.36
CA ILE A 309 7.67 1.78 16.15
C ILE A 309 8.08 0.63 15.24
N TYR A 310 9.32 0.18 15.36
CA TYR A 310 9.92 -0.83 14.53
C TYR A 310 9.12 -2.13 14.44
N PRO A 311 8.56 -2.70 15.54
CA PRO A 311 7.74 -3.90 15.47
C PRO A 311 6.43 -3.69 14.69
N HIS A 312 5.94 -2.45 14.62
CA HIS A 312 4.63 -2.11 14.08
C HIS A 312 4.67 -1.57 12.64
N ARG A 313 5.86 -1.39 12.07
CA ARG A 313 6.08 -0.74 10.77
C ARG A 313 5.27 -1.35 9.61
N GLU A 314 5.09 -2.67 9.58
CA GLU A 314 4.27 -3.33 8.56
C GLU A 314 2.78 -2.95 8.71
N ALA A 315 2.25 -3.02 9.93
CA ALA A 315 0.86 -2.68 10.21
C ALA A 315 0.59 -1.19 9.91
N ILE A 316 1.54 -0.32 10.27
CA ILE A 316 1.46 1.11 9.93
C ILE A 316 1.43 1.31 8.41
N LEU A 317 2.25 0.61 7.63
CA LEU A 317 2.21 0.72 6.16
C LEU A 317 0.89 0.24 5.53
N LYS A 318 0.24 -0.77 6.11
CA LYS A 318 -1.06 -1.26 5.64
C LYS A 318 -2.12 -0.16 5.76
N LEU A 319 -2.10 0.56 6.87
CA LEU A 319 -3.05 1.64 7.21
C LEU A 319 -2.66 3.01 6.62
N TRP A 320 -1.36 3.31 6.52
CA TRP A 320 -0.81 4.57 6.05
C TRP A 320 0.34 4.37 5.05
N PRO A 321 0.05 4.07 3.77
CA PRO A 321 1.06 3.78 2.74
C PRO A 321 2.09 4.87 2.50
N ASP A 322 1.68 6.12 2.69
CA ASP A 322 2.55 7.28 2.54
C ASP A 322 3.69 7.26 3.56
N PHE A 323 3.52 6.56 4.69
CA PHE A 323 4.57 6.26 5.67
C PHE A 323 5.84 5.67 5.03
N GLY A 324 5.66 4.82 4.01
CA GLY A 324 6.72 4.18 3.24
C GLY A 324 7.21 4.95 2.01
N GLY A 325 6.81 6.20 1.81
CA GLY A 325 7.22 7.01 0.65
C GLY A 325 6.59 6.56 -0.68
N SER A 326 5.47 5.85 -0.61
CA SER A 326 4.96 5.05 -1.74
C SER A 326 3.86 5.70 -2.59
N GLY A 327 3.54 6.97 -2.32
CA GLY A 327 2.53 7.74 -3.05
C GLY A 327 2.93 8.11 -4.49
N SER A 328 2.03 8.78 -5.22
CA SER A 328 2.22 9.24 -6.60
C SER A 328 3.21 10.41 -6.76
N GLY A 329 4.17 10.53 -5.85
CA GLY A 329 5.21 11.54 -5.84
C GLY A 329 6.45 10.96 -5.17
N TRP A 330 7.61 11.48 -5.54
CA TRP A 330 8.91 11.09 -5.01
C TRP A 330 9.05 11.49 -3.54
N LYS A 331 8.34 10.80 -2.65
CA LYS A 331 8.32 11.02 -1.20
C LYS A 331 9.35 10.12 -0.54
N ALA A 332 10.13 10.66 0.39
CA ALA A 332 11.09 9.85 1.12
C ALA A 332 10.34 9.00 2.17
N PRO A 333 10.69 7.71 2.34
CA PRO A 333 10.15 6.91 3.42
C PRO A 333 10.63 7.44 4.77
N HIS A 334 9.86 7.14 5.82
CA HIS A 334 10.25 7.48 7.20
C HIS A 334 11.61 6.87 7.58
N PRO A 335 12.45 7.57 8.37
CA PRO A 335 13.69 7.03 8.91
C PRO A 335 13.60 5.70 9.68
N VAL A 336 12.38 5.25 10.03
CA VAL A 336 12.16 3.95 10.71
C VAL A 336 12.46 2.78 9.77
N PHE A 337 12.56 3.05 8.47
CA PHE A 337 12.89 2.10 7.42
C PHE A 337 14.36 2.19 6.98
N ASP A 338 15.21 2.85 7.77
CA ASP A 338 16.62 3.01 7.41
C ASP A 338 17.38 1.68 7.39
N ASP A 339 16.95 0.72 8.20
CA ASP A 339 17.43 -0.68 8.17
C ASP A 339 17.08 -1.40 6.86
N LEU A 340 16.01 -0.97 6.18
CA LEU A 340 15.59 -1.51 4.89
C LEU A 340 16.35 -0.84 3.74
N ARG A 341 17.25 0.12 4.00
CA ARG A 341 18.07 0.70 2.93
C ARG A 341 19.07 -0.35 2.44
N PRO A 342 19.37 -0.38 1.13
CA PRO A 342 20.42 -1.26 0.64
C PRO A 342 21.73 -0.84 1.29
N ALA A 343 22.35 -1.77 2.02
CA ALA A 343 23.65 -1.58 2.64
C ALA A 343 24.59 -0.94 1.62
N GLU A 344 24.96 0.32 1.84
CA GLU A 344 25.85 1.04 0.96
C GLU A 344 27.21 0.37 1.02
N GLY A 345 27.74 -0.07 -0.12
CA GLY A 345 29.18 -0.09 -0.34
C GLY A 345 30.04 -0.65 0.79
N ARG A 346 29.60 -1.68 1.53
CA ARG A 346 30.56 -2.74 1.85
C ARG A 346 30.88 -3.36 0.50
N VAL A 347 31.80 -2.73 -0.22
CA VAL A 347 32.67 -3.41 -1.15
C VAL A 347 33.15 -4.58 -0.32
N VAL A 348 32.53 -5.74 -0.51
CA VAL A 348 33.14 -6.98 -0.06
C VAL A 348 34.39 -6.99 -0.90
N GLU A 349 35.51 -6.54 -0.33
CA GLU A 349 36.83 -6.83 -0.89
C GLU A 349 36.79 -8.34 -1.12
N GLN A 350 36.70 -8.73 -2.38
CA GLN A 350 36.80 -10.12 -2.74
C GLN A 350 38.22 -10.49 -2.32
N GLU A 351 38.36 -11.20 -1.20
CA GLU A 351 39.60 -11.90 -0.88
C GLU A 351 39.84 -12.85 -2.06
N GLU A 352 40.76 -12.46 -2.95
CA GLU A 352 41.30 -13.29 -4.02
C GLU A 352 42.11 -14.47 -3.47
#